data_AF-A0AA43FV07-F1
#
_entry.id   AF-A0AA43FV07-F1
#
_cell.length_a   1.000
_cell.length_b   1.000
_cell.length_c   1.000
_cell.angle_alpha   90.00
_cell.angle_beta   90.00
_cell.angle_gamma   90.00
#
_symmetry.space_group_name_H-M   'P 1'
#
loop_
_entity.id
_entity.type
_entity.pdbx_description
1 polymer ?
#
loop_
_entity_poly.entity_id
_entity_poly.type
_entity_poly.pdbx_seq_one_letter_code
_entity_poly.pdbx_strand_id
1 'polypeptide(L)'
;MMSALALVTTWGWYQAGQDITVHTPPDLSSGSSRPWWEVPKPNVYDFAVNLFGLINRWPSDGNQQYNENLHRYTDYLTPSCKKVLTQDFQNKRRTGELSGRERSLAPIPGYGFDDWRVTTHSRDSWTVQADLELKEYVDGTLVKHNFIRWPLRIVRYDIDAQRNPWKLAIDCFDGPAREIQFNEAQEKEQ
;
A
#
# COMPACT_ATOMS: atom_id res chain seq x y z
N MET A 1 -46.82 -2.56 20.23
CA MET A 1 -46.10 -1.29 20.39
C MET A 1 -44.72 -1.47 21.02
N MET A 2 -44.56 -2.23 22.11
CA MET A 2 -43.25 -2.45 22.76
C MET A 2 -42.20 -3.17 21.89
N SER A 3 -42.58 -4.17 21.09
CA SER A 3 -41.63 -4.91 20.25
C SER A 3 -41.02 -4.07 19.13
N ALA A 4 -41.79 -3.12 18.57
CA ALA A 4 -41.29 -2.19 17.56
C ALA A 4 -40.27 -1.22 18.16
N LEU A 5 -40.51 -0.77 19.39
CA LEU A 5 -39.58 0.09 20.12
C LEU A 5 -38.24 -0.63 20.39
N ALA A 6 -38.30 -1.92 20.75
CA ALA A 6 -37.11 -2.74 20.97
C ALA A 6 -36.27 -2.98 19.70
N LEU A 7 -36.92 -3.09 18.54
CA LEU A 7 -36.22 -3.24 17.26
C LEU A 7 -35.53 -1.94 16.83
N VAL A 8 -36.16 -0.79 17.07
CA VAL A 8 -35.57 0.52 16.75
C VAL A 8 -34.36 0.81 17.64
N THR A 9 -34.43 0.49 18.93
CA THR A 9 -33.31 0.73 19.85
C THR A 9 -32.14 -0.20 19.61
N THR A 10 -32.38 -1.48 19.30
CA THR A 10 -31.31 -2.43 18.95
C THR A 10 -30.64 -2.09 17.62
N TRP A 11 -31.42 -1.63 16.62
CA TRP A 11 -30.86 -1.15 15.36
C TRP A 11 -30.03 0.13 15.52
N GLY A 12 -30.49 1.08 16.33
CA GLY A 12 -29.74 2.28 16.66
C GLY A 12 -28.43 1.99 17.37
N TRP A 13 -28.42 1.04 18.31
CA TRP A 13 -27.19 0.60 18.99
C TRP A 13 -26.21 -0.06 18.01
N TYR A 14 -26.70 -0.93 17.13
CA TYR A 14 -25.87 -1.58 16.12
C TYR A 14 -25.21 -0.59 15.14
N GLN A 15 -25.91 0.50 14.78
CA GLN A 15 -25.38 1.58 13.93
C GLN A 15 -24.37 2.47 14.67
N ALA A 16 -24.61 2.78 15.95
CA ALA A 16 -23.75 3.69 16.72
C ALA A 16 -22.31 3.19 16.94
N GLY A 17 -22.07 1.87 16.83
CA GLY A 17 -20.74 1.29 16.99
C GLY A 17 -19.91 1.18 15.72
N GLN A 18 -20.42 1.58 14.55
CA GLN A 18 -19.76 1.30 13.26
C GLN A 18 -18.66 2.30 12.89
N ASP A 19 -18.74 3.55 13.39
CA ASP A 19 -17.75 4.59 13.14
C ASP A 19 -17.38 5.31 14.45
N ILE A 20 -16.40 4.77 15.18
CA ILE A 20 -15.78 5.49 16.30
C ILE A 20 -14.54 6.20 15.76
N THR A 21 -14.67 7.48 15.46
CA THR A 21 -13.51 8.34 15.18
C THR A 21 -12.86 8.71 16.52
N VAL A 22 -11.82 7.97 16.92
CA VAL A 22 -11.04 8.27 18.13
C VAL A 22 -10.08 9.41 17.82
N HIS A 23 -10.35 10.60 18.37
CA HIS A 23 -9.37 11.67 18.42
C HIS A 23 -8.47 11.47 19.64
N THR A 24 -7.42 10.66 19.49
CA THR A 24 -6.30 10.64 20.44
C THR A 24 -5.47 11.91 20.20
N PRO A 25 -5.51 12.93 21.10
CA PRO A 25 -4.59 14.03 20.99
C PRO A 25 -3.16 13.48 21.15
N PRO A 26 -2.18 13.94 20.34
CA PRO A 26 -0.80 13.56 20.54
C PRO A 26 -0.35 14.02 21.93
N ASP A 27 0.47 13.21 22.61
CA ASP A 27 1.09 13.61 23.88
C ASP A 27 1.89 14.91 23.69
N LEU A 28 1.46 15.97 24.39
CA LEU A 28 1.99 17.32 24.31
C LEU A 28 3.14 17.58 25.30
N SER A 29 3.58 16.56 26.05
CA SER A 29 4.76 16.66 26.94
C SER A 29 6.03 17.07 26.16
N SER A 30 6.07 16.77 24.87
CA SER A 30 6.99 17.35 23.89
C SER A 30 6.16 18.06 22.80
N GLY A 31 5.93 19.37 22.96
CA GLY A 31 5.19 20.16 21.98
C GLY A 31 5.78 20.02 20.57
N SER A 32 5.16 19.19 19.73
CA SER A 32 5.58 18.99 18.35
C SER A 32 4.92 20.05 17.48
N SER A 33 5.58 21.20 17.32
CA SER A 33 5.21 22.14 16.26
C SER A 33 5.55 21.50 14.92
N ARG A 34 4.54 21.00 14.19
CA ARG A 34 4.70 20.52 12.82
C ARG A 34 4.02 21.49 11.85
N PRO A 35 4.68 21.85 10.74
CA PRO A 35 4.00 22.56 9.68
C PRO A 35 2.79 21.77 9.18
N TRP A 36 1.65 22.43 8.97
CA TRP A 36 0.39 21.76 8.57
C TRP A 36 0.49 21.02 7.24
N TRP A 37 1.46 21.38 6.39
CA TRP A 37 1.72 20.77 5.08
C TRP A 37 2.64 19.56 5.13
N GLU A 38 3.31 19.31 6.26
CA GLU A 38 4.24 18.20 6.41
C GLU A 38 3.48 16.89 6.48
N VAL A 39 3.82 15.95 5.60
CA VAL A 39 3.28 14.58 5.67
C VAL A 39 4.25 13.74 6.50
N PRO A 40 3.81 13.13 7.62
CA PRO A 40 4.69 12.30 8.44
C PRO A 40 5.27 11.13 7.65
N LYS A 41 6.58 10.87 7.78
CA LYS A 41 7.25 9.72 7.14
C LYS A 41 6.55 8.37 7.37
N PRO A 42 6.02 8.03 8.57
CA PRO A 42 5.27 6.79 8.75
C PRO A 42 4.06 6.67 7.81
N ASN A 43 3.33 7.78 7.57
CA ASN A 43 2.18 7.79 6.69
C ASN A 43 2.59 7.62 5.22
N VAL A 44 3.72 8.22 4.81
CA VAL A 44 4.29 8.04 3.47
C VAL A 44 4.71 6.58 3.26
N TYR A 45 5.33 5.96 4.27
CA TYR A 45 5.71 4.56 4.26
C TYR A 45 4.49 3.65 4.12
N ASP A 46 3.52 3.80 5.01
CA ASP A 46 2.29 3.00 5.05
C ASP A 46 1.50 3.10 3.73
N PHE A 47 1.33 4.32 3.21
CA PHE A 47 0.76 4.56 1.89
C PHE A 47 1.46 3.73 0.81
N ALA A 48 2.79 3.83 0.74
CA ALA A 48 3.58 3.22 -0.32
C ALA A 48 3.53 1.68 -0.28
N VAL A 49 3.77 1.08 0.88
CA VAL A 49 3.84 -0.39 1.01
C VAL A 49 2.49 -1.04 0.76
N ASN A 50 1.41 -0.49 1.31
CA ASN A 50 0.08 -1.06 1.15
C ASN A 50 -0.42 -0.90 -0.28
N LEU A 51 -0.33 0.30 -0.84
CA LEU A 51 -0.85 0.56 -2.18
C LEU A 51 -0.06 -0.19 -3.25
N PHE A 52 1.27 -0.25 -3.15
CA PHE A 52 2.09 -1.01 -4.09
C PHE A 52 1.77 -2.51 -4.02
N GLY A 53 1.54 -3.04 -2.81
CA GLY A 53 1.03 -4.39 -2.58
C GLY A 53 -0.31 -4.63 -3.28
N LEU A 54 -1.29 -3.74 -3.08
CA LEU A 54 -2.62 -3.83 -3.70
C LEU A 54 -2.56 -3.80 -5.23
N ILE A 55 -1.72 -2.95 -5.81
CA ILE A 55 -1.57 -2.82 -7.27
C ILE A 55 -0.98 -4.10 -7.86
N ASN A 56 0.01 -4.69 -7.20
CA ASN A 56 0.79 -5.82 -7.71
C ASN A 56 0.36 -7.17 -7.12
N ARG A 57 -0.87 -7.27 -6.59
CA ARG A 57 -1.46 -8.51 -6.09
C ARG A 57 -2.57 -8.99 -7.01
N TRP A 58 -2.50 -10.25 -7.42
CA TRP A 58 -3.56 -10.90 -8.19
C TRP A 58 -3.78 -12.32 -7.66
N PRO A 59 -4.83 -12.56 -6.88
CA PRO A 59 -5.02 -13.83 -6.19
C PRO A 59 -5.48 -14.99 -7.07
N SER A 60 -5.80 -14.78 -8.36
CA SER A 60 -6.31 -15.83 -9.24
C SER A 60 -5.65 -15.81 -10.62
N ASP A 61 -5.65 -14.68 -11.33
CA ASP A 61 -5.08 -14.62 -12.68
C ASP A 61 -4.50 -13.23 -12.96
N GLY A 62 -3.18 -13.21 -13.21
CA GLY A 62 -2.44 -11.98 -13.48
C GLY A 62 -2.80 -11.31 -14.82
N ASN A 63 -3.26 -12.06 -15.84
CA ASN A 63 -3.64 -11.49 -17.13
C ASN A 63 -4.89 -10.60 -17.01
N GLN A 64 -5.82 -10.98 -16.13
CA GLN A 64 -7.02 -10.21 -15.86
C GLN A 64 -6.78 -9.17 -14.75
N GLN A 65 -6.35 -9.62 -13.58
CA GLN A 65 -6.42 -8.81 -12.36
C GLN A 65 -5.34 -7.73 -12.30
N TYR A 66 -4.19 -7.91 -12.95
CA TYR A 66 -3.17 -6.86 -12.98
C TYR A 66 -3.69 -5.63 -13.73
N ASN A 67 -4.32 -5.82 -14.90
CA ASN A 67 -4.94 -4.72 -15.64
C ASN A 67 -6.09 -4.07 -14.84
N GLU A 68 -6.95 -4.87 -14.19
CA GLU A 68 -8.02 -4.34 -13.34
C GLU A 68 -7.49 -3.47 -12.18
N ASN A 69 -6.41 -3.90 -11.53
CA ASN A 69 -5.76 -3.12 -10.47
C ASN A 69 -5.22 -1.79 -10.99
N LEU A 70 -4.57 -1.77 -12.16
CA LEU A 70 -4.08 -0.52 -12.78
C LEU A 70 -5.21 0.47 -13.09
N HIS A 71 -6.42 -0.01 -13.38
CA HIS A 71 -7.60 0.82 -13.54
C HIS A 71 -8.15 1.28 -12.18
N ARG A 72 -8.29 0.36 -11.22
CA ARG A 72 -8.84 0.61 -9.89
C ARG A 72 -8.03 1.64 -9.10
N TYR A 73 -6.70 1.58 -9.17
CA TYR A 73 -5.80 2.43 -8.39
C TYR A 73 -5.22 3.59 -9.21
N THR A 74 -5.85 3.95 -10.34
CA THR A 74 -5.33 4.99 -11.25
C THR A 74 -5.13 6.34 -10.58
N ASP A 75 -5.92 6.67 -9.55
CA ASP A 75 -5.87 7.96 -8.84
C ASP A 75 -4.72 8.05 -7.83
N TYR A 76 -4.01 6.95 -7.63
CA TYR A 76 -2.85 6.86 -6.77
C TYR A 76 -1.53 6.63 -7.54
N LEU A 77 -1.59 6.70 -8.87
CA LEU A 77 -0.45 6.58 -9.76
C LEU A 77 -0.26 7.89 -10.51
N THR A 78 0.98 8.34 -10.63
CA THR A 78 1.28 9.41 -11.59
C THR A 78 1.07 8.90 -13.03
N PRO A 79 0.76 9.79 -14.00
CA PRO A 79 0.60 9.38 -15.40
C PRO A 79 1.84 8.67 -15.97
N SER A 80 3.04 9.12 -15.58
CA SER A 80 4.32 8.47 -15.90
C SER A 80 4.37 7.05 -15.34
N CYS A 81 4.03 6.87 -14.07
CA CYS A 81 4.10 5.55 -13.46
C CYS A 81 3.05 4.59 -14.01
N LYS A 82 1.83 5.07 -14.26
CA LYS A 82 0.78 4.28 -14.93
C LYS A 82 1.28 3.74 -16.27
N LYS A 83 1.98 4.56 -17.06
CA LYS A 83 2.58 4.13 -18.33
C LYS A 83 3.62 3.01 -18.14
N VAL A 84 4.52 3.16 -17.16
CA VAL A 84 5.54 2.15 -16.85
C VAL A 84 4.91 0.82 -16.47
N LEU A 85 3.94 0.81 -15.55
CA LEU A 85 3.27 -0.42 -15.11
C LEU A 85 2.39 -1.03 -16.22
N THR A 86 1.78 -0.20 -17.05
CA THR A 86 1.05 -0.70 -18.23
C THR A 86 1.99 -1.40 -19.21
N GLN A 87 3.18 -0.85 -19.45
CA GLN A 87 4.19 -1.48 -20.30
C GLN A 87 4.70 -2.79 -19.68
N ASP A 88 4.94 -2.83 -18.38
CA ASP A 88 5.28 -4.05 -17.65
C ASP A 88 4.19 -5.14 -17.82
N PHE A 89 2.92 -4.78 -17.60
CA PHE A 89 1.79 -5.68 -17.83
C PHE A 89 1.78 -6.25 -19.26
N GLN A 90 1.90 -5.39 -20.28
CA GLN A 90 1.88 -5.83 -21.69
C GLN A 90 3.06 -6.76 -22.01
N ASN A 91 4.25 -6.46 -21.50
CA ASN A 91 5.42 -7.30 -21.68
C ASN A 91 5.22 -8.69 -21.06
N LYS A 92 4.78 -8.73 -19.81
CA LYS A 92 4.53 -9.98 -19.08
C LYS A 92 3.41 -10.82 -19.68
N ARG A 93 2.35 -10.16 -20.17
CA ARG A 93 1.27 -10.82 -20.90
C ARG A 93 1.79 -11.48 -22.19
N ARG A 94 2.62 -10.76 -22.96
CA ARG A 94 3.20 -11.28 -24.21
C ARG A 94 4.15 -12.45 -23.98
N THR A 95 4.91 -12.45 -22.88
CA THR A 95 5.86 -13.54 -22.54
C THR A 95 5.20 -14.71 -21.81
N GLY A 96 3.89 -14.64 -21.52
CA GLY A 96 3.17 -15.70 -20.80
C GLY A 96 3.45 -15.73 -19.29
N GLU A 97 4.03 -14.67 -18.73
CA GLU A 97 4.39 -14.55 -17.30
C GLU A 97 3.20 -14.29 -16.37
N LEU A 98 1.97 -14.20 -16.89
CA LEU A 98 0.77 -13.84 -16.10
C LEU A 98 -0.36 -14.88 -16.14
N SER A 99 -0.42 -15.71 -17.18
CA SER A 99 -1.57 -16.61 -17.41
C SER A 99 -1.63 -17.69 -16.34
N GLY A 100 -2.78 -17.83 -15.64
CA GLY A 100 -2.94 -18.83 -14.57
C GLY A 100 -1.97 -18.66 -13.41
N ARG A 101 -1.37 -17.48 -13.27
CA ARG A 101 -0.42 -17.16 -12.20
C ARG A 101 -1.09 -16.31 -11.16
N GLU A 102 -0.99 -16.76 -9.92
CA GLU A 102 -1.38 -16.01 -8.74
C GLU A 102 -0.15 -15.32 -8.17
N ARG A 103 -0.32 -14.11 -7.63
CA ARG A 103 0.73 -13.38 -6.93
C ARG A 103 0.19 -12.78 -5.65
N SER A 104 0.88 -13.10 -4.56
CA SER A 104 0.82 -12.36 -3.31
C SER A 104 2.00 -11.42 -3.22
N LEU A 105 1.73 -10.17 -2.82
CA LEU A 105 2.73 -9.18 -2.47
C LEU A 105 2.28 -8.47 -1.20
N ALA A 106 3.02 -8.63 -0.11
CA ALA A 106 2.63 -8.15 1.20
C ALA A 106 3.83 -7.61 2.01
N PRO A 107 3.62 -6.67 2.94
CA PRO A 107 4.65 -6.27 3.90
C PRO A 107 5.21 -7.47 4.66
N ILE A 108 6.51 -7.49 4.88
CA ILE A 108 7.18 -8.54 5.67
C ILE A 108 6.88 -8.28 7.16
N PRO A 109 6.36 -9.26 7.92
CA PRO A 109 6.19 -9.12 9.37
C PRO A 109 7.50 -8.70 10.06
N GLY A 110 7.42 -7.74 10.98
CA GLY A 110 8.59 -7.16 11.66
C GLY A 110 9.36 -6.08 10.87
N TYR A 111 9.09 -5.91 9.57
CA TYR A 111 9.75 -4.93 8.70
C TYR A 111 8.85 -3.70 8.49
N GLY A 112 8.34 -3.17 9.60
CA GLY A 112 7.50 -1.98 9.64
C GLY A 112 8.25 -0.69 9.28
N PHE A 113 7.68 0.44 9.65
CA PHE A 113 8.34 1.73 9.44
C PHE A 113 9.61 1.85 10.28
N ASP A 114 10.70 2.28 9.62
CA ASP A 114 11.91 2.81 10.24
C ASP A 114 12.27 4.13 9.56
N ASP A 115 12.91 5.06 10.28
CA ASP A 115 13.22 6.38 9.72
C ASP A 115 14.09 6.32 8.45
N TRP A 116 15.03 5.37 8.39
CA TRP A 116 15.92 5.17 7.25
C TRP A 116 15.21 4.65 5.98
N ARG A 117 14.01 4.07 6.13
CA ARG A 117 13.22 3.55 5.00
C ARG A 117 12.54 4.67 4.22
N VAL A 118 12.49 5.89 4.75
CA VAL A 118 11.86 7.04 4.09
C VAL A 118 12.84 8.20 3.97
N THR A 119 13.38 8.38 2.77
CA THR A 119 14.21 9.53 2.43
C THR A 119 13.31 10.66 1.94
N THR A 120 13.38 11.83 2.58
CA THR A 120 12.67 13.03 2.13
C THR A 120 13.56 13.82 1.19
N HIS A 121 13.08 14.08 -0.03
CA HIS A 121 13.82 14.87 -1.02
C HIS A 121 13.33 16.32 -1.09
N SER A 122 12.04 16.52 -0.85
CA SER A 122 11.42 17.84 -0.82
C SER A 122 10.14 17.80 0.03
N ARG A 123 9.45 18.94 0.14
CA ARG A 123 8.11 19.03 0.75
C ARG A 123 7.09 18.07 0.12
N ASP A 124 7.29 17.74 -1.15
CA ASP A 124 6.30 17.08 -2.00
C ASP A 124 6.82 15.77 -2.61
N SER A 125 7.98 15.27 -2.17
CA SER A 125 8.56 14.04 -2.72
C SER A 125 9.45 13.28 -1.75
N TRP A 126 9.31 11.96 -1.76
CA TRP A 126 10.01 11.01 -0.91
C TRP A 126 10.43 9.77 -1.70
N THR A 127 11.40 9.04 -1.16
CA THR A 127 11.69 7.66 -1.58
C THR A 127 11.44 6.73 -0.41
N VAL A 128 10.63 5.71 -0.65
CA VAL A 128 10.29 4.66 0.31
C VAL A 128 11.01 3.37 -0.07
N GLN A 129 11.76 2.81 0.86
CA GLN A 129 12.32 1.46 0.74
C GLN A 129 11.26 0.44 1.19
N ALA A 130 10.45 -0.02 0.24
CA ALA A 130 9.36 -0.96 0.49
C ALA A 130 9.89 -2.40 0.49
N ASP A 131 10.03 -3.00 1.67
CA ASP A 131 10.43 -4.40 1.85
C ASP A 131 9.18 -5.27 1.87
N LEU A 132 8.96 -6.04 0.79
CA LEU A 132 7.76 -6.86 0.65
C LEU A 132 8.14 -8.32 0.34
N GLU A 133 7.32 -9.23 0.83
CA GLU A 133 7.35 -10.64 0.49
C GLU A 133 6.56 -10.87 -0.80
N LEU A 134 7.21 -11.43 -1.80
CA LEU A 134 6.61 -11.85 -3.06
C LEU A 134 6.47 -13.38 -3.08
N LYS A 135 5.24 -13.86 -3.27
CA LYS A 135 4.94 -15.27 -3.54
C LYS A 135 4.16 -15.38 -4.84
N GLU A 136 4.55 -16.31 -5.71
CA GLU A 136 3.78 -16.63 -6.91
C GLU A 136 3.44 -18.11 -6.97
N TYR A 137 2.21 -18.39 -7.41
CA TYR A 137 1.67 -19.74 -7.53
C TYR A 137 1.18 -20.01 -8.95
N VAL A 138 1.25 -21.27 -9.36
CA VAL A 138 0.62 -21.82 -10.56
C VAL A 138 -0.14 -23.06 -10.13
N ASP A 139 -1.44 -23.11 -10.38
CA ASP A 139 -2.31 -24.24 -9.98
C ASP A 139 -2.12 -24.65 -8.50
N GLY A 140 -2.01 -23.67 -7.61
CA GLY A 140 -1.79 -23.88 -6.18
C GLY A 140 -0.36 -24.27 -5.77
N THR A 141 0.56 -24.47 -6.72
CA THR A 141 1.96 -24.79 -6.45
C THR A 141 2.80 -23.52 -6.35
N LEU A 142 3.55 -23.36 -5.26
CA LEU A 142 4.48 -22.24 -5.08
C LEU A 142 5.65 -22.35 -6.08
N VAL A 143 5.76 -21.40 -6.99
CA VAL A 143 6.80 -21.37 -8.03
C VAL A 143 7.86 -20.29 -7.79
N LYS A 144 7.54 -19.29 -6.97
CA LYS A 144 8.46 -18.19 -6.64
C LYS A 144 8.20 -17.69 -5.23
N HIS A 145 9.27 -17.50 -4.47
CA HIS A 145 9.23 -16.91 -3.13
C HIS A 145 10.50 -16.09 -2.92
N ASN A 146 10.36 -14.78 -2.82
CA ASN A 146 11.48 -13.86 -2.65
C ASN A 146 11.08 -12.74 -1.70
N PHE A 147 12.05 -12.19 -1.00
CA PHE A 147 11.90 -10.95 -0.23
C PHE A 147 12.63 -9.85 -0.98
N ILE A 148 11.94 -8.77 -1.33
CA ILE A 148 12.48 -7.77 -2.24
C ILE A 148 12.24 -6.38 -1.64
N ARG A 149 13.26 -5.53 -1.76
CA ARG A 149 13.22 -4.09 -1.48
C ARG A 149 12.97 -3.33 -2.77
N TRP A 150 11.84 -2.63 -2.85
CA TRP A 150 11.52 -1.70 -3.93
C TRP A 150 11.76 -0.26 -3.48
N PRO A 151 12.67 0.50 -4.12
CA PRO A 151 12.78 1.93 -3.89
C PRO A 151 11.65 2.64 -4.64
N LEU A 152 10.55 2.93 -3.95
CA LEU A 152 9.37 3.58 -4.52
C LEU A 152 9.49 5.10 -4.40
N ARG A 153 9.33 5.81 -5.50
CA ARG A 153 9.22 7.27 -5.47
C ARG A 153 7.78 7.65 -5.16
N ILE A 154 7.57 8.44 -4.11
CA ILE A 154 6.26 8.94 -3.69
C ILE A 154 6.23 10.45 -3.86
N VAL A 155 5.13 10.98 -4.38
CA VAL A 155 4.95 12.41 -4.58
C VAL A 155 3.62 12.87 -4.00
N ARG A 156 3.55 14.15 -3.61
CA ARG A 156 2.27 14.80 -3.35
C ARG A 156 1.47 14.85 -4.64
N TYR A 157 0.20 14.50 -4.56
CA TYR A 157 -0.69 14.42 -5.69
C TYR A 157 -2.03 15.06 -5.34
N ASP A 158 -2.16 16.35 -5.66
CA ASP A 158 -3.32 17.16 -5.30
C ASP A 158 -4.43 16.99 -6.35
N ILE A 159 -5.18 15.91 -6.19
CA ILE A 159 -6.44 15.67 -6.90
C ILE A 159 -7.60 15.68 -5.90
N ASP A 160 -8.83 15.50 -6.39
CA ASP A 160 -10.01 15.43 -5.55
C ASP A 160 -9.85 14.43 -4.39
N ALA A 161 -10.00 14.94 -3.16
CA ALA A 161 -9.85 14.16 -1.93
C ALA A 161 -10.90 13.04 -1.79
N GLN A 162 -12.04 13.14 -2.49
CA GLN A 162 -13.01 12.05 -2.55
C GLN A 162 -12.48 10.83 -3.33
N ARG A 163 -11.56 11.07 -4.26
CA ARG A 163 -10.95 10.03 -5.10
C ARG A 163 -9.62 9.54 -4.55
N ASN A 164 -8.81 10.46 -4.01
CA ASN A 164 -7.56 10.16 -3.35
C ASN A 164 -7.45 10.95 -2.03
N PRO A 165 -7.92 10.38 -0.91
CA PRO A 165 -7.87 11.03 0.39
C PRO A 165 -6.44 11.19 0.92
N TRP A 166 -5.50 10.36 0.44
CA TRP A 166 -4.09 10.43 0.84
C TRP A 166 -3.37 11.64 0.27
N LYS A 167 -3.84 12.18 -0.87
CA LYS A 167 -3.16 13.22 -1.65
C LYS A 167 -1.70 12.87 -1.96
N LEU A 168 -1.42 11.58 -2.12
CA LEU A 168 -0.13 11.00 -2.47
C LEU A 168 -0.30 10.11 -3.70
N ALA A 169 0.76 9.99 -4.48
CA ALA A 169 0.82 9.04 -5.60
C ALA A 169 2.19 8.36 -5.68
N ILE A 170 2.19 7.13 -6.18
CA ILE A 170 3.40 6.42 -6.56
C ILE A 170 3.84 6.94 -7.93
N ASP A 171 5.06 7.49 -7.98
CA ASP A 171 5.77 7.93 -9.19
C ASP A 171 6.81 6.89 -9.63
N CYS A 172 6.43 5.63 -9.47
CA CYS A 172 7.19 4.42 -9.77
C CYS A 172 8.46 4.28 -8.93
N PHE A 173 9.64 4.21 -9.54
CA PHE A 173 10.83 3.67 -8.90
C PHE A 173 11.96 4.71 -8.85
N ASP A 174 12.64 4.81 -7.72
CA ASP A 174 13.84 5.62 -7.49
C ASP A 174 15.10 4.73 -7.51
N GLY A 175 15.13 3.75 -8.42
CA GLY A 175 16.22 2.80 -8.58
C GLY A 175 15.75 1.36 -8.83
N PRO A 176 16.69 0.42 -9.01
CA PRO A 176 16.35 -0.99 -9.20
C PRO A 176 15.89 -1.63 -7.89
N ALA A 177 14.89 -2.51 -7.99
CA ALA A 177 14.52 -3.41 -6.90
C ALA A 177 15.65 -4.40 -6.61
N ARG A 178 15.80 -4.79 -5.34
CA ARG A 178 16.87 -5.70 -4.91
C ARG A 178 16.30 -6.77 -4.01
N GLU A 179 16.73 -8.01 -4.22
CA GLU A 179 16.42 -9.09 -3.29
C GLU A 179 17.15 -8.85 -1.96
N ILE A 180 16.46 -9.13 -0.86
CA ILE A 180 16.96 -9.01 0.51
C ILE A 180 16.87 -10.35 1.21
N GLN A 181 17.71 -10.55 2.21
CA GLN A 181 17.63 -11.74 3.07
C GLN A 181 16.59 -11.47 4.17
N PHE A 182 15.64 -12.38 4.33
CA PHE A 182 14.73 -12.34 5.47
C PHE A 182 15.46 -12.89 6.70
N ASN A 183 15.58 -12.05 7.73
CA ASN A 183 16.12 -12.46 9.02
C ASN A 183 14.98 -12.63 10.03
N GLU A 184 14.64 -13.89 10.34
CA GLU A 184 13.61 -14.29 11.31
C GLU A 184 13.82 -13.70 12.72
N ALA A 185 15.05 -13.29 13.08
CA ALA A 185 15.33 -12.71 14.38
C ALA A 185 14.62 -11.36 14.61
N GLN A 186 14.37 -10.58 13.55
CA GLN A 186 13.70 -9.27 13.66
C GLN A 186 12.20 -9.38 13.94
N GLU A 187 11.60 -10.56 13.75
CA GLU A 187 10.19 -10.82 14.07
C GLU A 187 9.96 -10.99 15.58
N LYS A 188 10.99 -11.34 16.35
CA LYS A 188 10.88 -11.66 17.79
C LYS A 188 11.18 -10.47 18.73
N GLU A 189 11.68 -9.37 18.19
CA GLU A 189 12.09 -8.19 18.98
C GLU A 189 11.05 -7.06 19.01
N GLN A 190 9.90 -7.23 18.34
CA GLN A 190 8.77 -6.27 18.34
C GLN A 190 7.57 -6.77 19.14
#